data_AF-A0A956FUF4-F1
#
_entry.id   AF-A0A956FUF4-F1
#
_cell.length_a   1.000
_cell.length_b   1.000
_cell.length_c   1.000
_cell.angle_alpha   90.00
_cell.angle_beta   90.00
_cell.angle_gamma   90.00
#
_symmetry.space_group_name_H-M   'P 1'
#
loop_
_entity.id
_entity.type
_entity.pdbx_description
1 polymer ?
#
loop_
_entity_poly.entity_id
_entity_poly.type
_entity_poly.pdbx_seq_one_letter_code
_entity_poly.pdbx_strand_id
1 'polypeptide(L)'
;MWLALSVAAVVYVFSGVYVGLTLQRDDLDPSKARCDYRVELVRDRLVTLLDQTRPPGHPRTTEAGERFSTLLHETRAICSAQDSEIGRKIDRISVIFDAYLDRSRREDQDRQELLGL
;
A
#
# COMPACT_ATOMS: atom_id res chain seq x y z
N MET A 1 9.39 35.71 -43.01
CA MET A 1 9.02 34.27 -43.00
C MET A 1 9.66 33.52 -41.83
N TRP A 2 10.98 33.61 -41.63
CA TRP A 2 11.70 32.94 -40.53
C TRP A 2 11.26 33.33 -39.11
N LEU A 3 10.98 34.62 -38.87
CA LEU A 3 10.45 35.11 -37.57
C LEU A 3 9.06 34.53 -37.24
N ALA A 4 8.19 34.43 -38.23
CA ALA A 4 6.84 33.88 -38.02
C ALA A 4 6.88 32.38 -37.70
N LEU A 5 7.77 31.63 -38.37
CA LEU A 5 8.00 30.21 -38.10
C LEU A 5 8.57 29.96 -36.71
N SER A 6 9.50 30.80 -36.26
CA SER A 6 10.11 30.67 -34.93
C SER A 6 9.10 31.00 -33.82
N VAL A 7 8.29 32.05 -33.98
CA VAL A 7 7.21 32.36 -33.03
C VAL A 7 6.18 31.22 -32.97
N ALA A 8 5.76 30.68 -34.12
CA ALA A 8 4.82 29.57 -34.17
C ALA A 8 5.36 28.32 -33.46
N ALA A 9 6.64 27.98 -33.67
CA ALA A 9 7.28 26.85 -33.00
C ALA A 9 7.32 27.03 -31.48
N VAL A 10 7.62 28.24 -31.01
CA VAL A 10 7.67 28.56 -29.57
C VAL A 10 6.28 28.43 -28.94
N VAL A 11 5.24 29.00 -29.56
CA VAL A 11 3.85 28.88 -29.07
C VAL A 11 3.41 27.41 -29.04
N TYR A 12 3.76 26.64 -30.06
CA TYR A 12 3.44 25.21 -30.10
C TYR A 12 4.08 24.45 -28.93
N VAL A 13 5.37 24.68 -28.65
CA VAL A 13 6.05 24.08 -27.50
C VAL A 13 5.38 24.45 -26.19
N PHE A 14 5.08 25.74 -25.98
CA PHE A 14 4.42 26.20 -24.75
C PHE A 14 3.01 25.62 -24.59
N SER A 15 2.26 25.47 -25.70
CA SER A 15 0.94 24.85 -25.67
C SER A 15 1.01 23.37 -25.26
N GLY A 16 2.00 22.62 -25.76
CA GLY A 16 2.22 21.23 -25.36
C GLY A 16 2.63 21.09 -23.89
N VAL A 17 3.49 21.98 -23.40
CA VAL A 17 3.88 22.04 -21.98
C VAL A 17 2.67 22.37 -21.10
N TYR A 18 1.83 23.32 -21.51
CA TYR A 18 0.62 23.68 -20.77
C TYR A 18 -0.37 22.51 -20.68
N VAL A 19 -0.64 21.84 -21.81
CA VAL A 19 -1.51 20.66 -21.85
C VAL A 19 -0.96 19.52 -20.99
N GLY A 20 0.35 19.25 -21.08
CA GLY A 20 1.01 18.26 -20.23
C GLY A 20 0.89 18.57 -18.73
N LEU A 21 1.04 19.84 -18.35
CA LEU A 21 0.89 20.29 -16.96
C LEU A 21 -0.56 20.21 -16.46
N THR A 22 -1.55 20.43 -17.32
CA THR A 22 -2.96 20.28 -16.94
C THR A 22 -3.34 18.81 -16.73
N LEU A 23 -2.89 17.91 -17.62
CA LEU A 23 -3.05 16.46 -17.45
C LEU A 23 -2.37 15.96 -16.17
N GLN A 24 -1.18 16.47 -15.85
CA GLN A 24 -0.49 16.11 -14.61
C GLN A 24 -1.21 16.64 -13.36
N ARG A 25 -1.85 17.82 -13.44
CA ARG A 25 -2.62 18.38 -12.32
C ARG A 25 -3.92 17.62 -12.05
N ASP A 26 -4.59 17.12 -13.08
CA ASP A 26 -5.82 16.33 -12.91
C ASP A 26 -5.55 14.96 -12.26
N ASP A 27 -4.34 14.41 -12.41
CA ASP A 27 -3.91 13.17 -11.73
C ASP A 27 -3.42 13.41 -10.29
N LEU A 28 -3.28 14.68 -9.87
CA LEU A 28 -2.91 15.09 -8.52
C LEU A 28 -4.16 15.30 -7.64
N ASP A 29 -5.09 14.35 -7.63
CA ASP A 29 -6.14 14.35 -6.60
C ASP A 29 -5.46 14.13 -5.24
N PRO A 30 -5.44 15.15 -4.33
CA PRO A 30 -4.75 15.05 -3.06
C PRO A 30 -5.32 13.94 -2.16
N SER A 31 -6.54 13.49 -2.43
CA SER A 31 -7.17 12.36 -1.76
C SER A 31 -6.57 11.02 -2.21
N LYS A 32 -6.35 10.84 -3.52
CA LYS A 32 -5.68 9.66 -4.07
C LYS A 32 -4.22 9.53 -3.61
N ALA A 33 -3.44 10.62 -3.70
CA ALA A 33 -2.05 10.64 -3.24
C ALA A 33 -1.92 10.26 -1.75
N ARG A 34 -2.91 10.66 -0.92
CA ARG A 34 -2.96 10.29 0.50
C ARG A 34 -3.29 8.81 0.70
N CYS A 35 -4.15 8.25 -0.16
CA CYS A 35 -4.52 6.84 -0.09
C CYS A 35 -3.42 5.91 -0.59
N ASP A 36 -2.71 6.26 -1.65
CA ASP A 36 -1.53 5.51 -2.10
C ASP A 36 -0.45 5.46 -1.01
N TYR A 37 -0.15 6.61 -0.39
CA TYR A 37 0.80 6.66 0.73
C TYR A 37 0.37 5.75 1.90
N ARG A 38 -0.93 5.75 2.25
CA ARG A 38 -1.46 4.88 3.32
C ARG A 38 -1.32 3.40 2.99
N VAL A 39 -1.59 3.00 1.75
CA VAL A 39 -1.41 1.62 1.29
C VAL A 39 0.06 1.21 1.36
N GLU A 40 0.96 2.12 0.97
CA GLU A 40 2.40 1.87 1.04
C GLU A 40 2.89 1.71 2.48
N LEU A 41 2.38 2.53 3.41
CA LEU A 41 2.64 2.38 4.84
C LEU A 41 2.15 1.04 5.40
N VAL A 42 0.94 0.62 5.02
CA VAL A 42 0.41 -0.70 5.41
C VAL A 42 1.29 -1.81 4.84
N ARG A 43 1.71 -1.72 3.57
CA ARG A 43 2.60 -2.71 2.96
C ARG A 43 3.93 -2.80 3.71
N ASP A 44 4.55 -1.68 4.04
CA ASP A 44 5.83 -1.64 4.77
C ASP A 44 5.70 -2.26 6.17
N ARG A 45 4.56 -2.00 6.84
CA ARG A 45 4.25 -2.62 8.13
C ARG A 45 4.04 -4.13 8.03
N LEU A 46 3.42 -4.61 6.95
CA LEU A 46 3.31 -6.04 6.67
C LEU A 46 4.68 -6.67 6.47
N VAL A 47 5.55 -6.04 5.68
CA VAL A 47 6.93 -6.53 5.48
C VAL A 47 7.67 -6.58 6.81
N THR A 48 7.55 -5.56 7.63
CA THR A 48 8.15 -5.54 8.98
C THR A 48 7.64 -6.69 9.85
N LEU A 49 6.34 -7.02 9.79
CA LEU A 49 5.76 -8.15 10.51
C LEU A 49 6.26 -9.50 9.99
N LEU A 50 6.46 -9.62 8.67
CA LEU A 50 6.98 -10.82 8.04
C LEU A 50 8.49 -11.02 8.34
N ASP A 51 9.24 -9.92 8.37
CA ASP A 51 10.69 -9.90 8.60
C ASP A 51 11.06 -10.04 10.08
N GLN A 52 10.10 -9.81 10.99
CA GLN A 52 10.23 -10.11 12.42
C GLN A 52 10.38 -11.63 12.64
N THR A 53 11.59 -12.10 12.42
CA THR A 53 12.08 -13.43 12.75
C THR A 53 12.42 -13.41 14.24
N ARG A 54 11.48 -13.80 15.10
CA ARG A 54 11.60 -13.59 16.55
C ARG A 54 12.29 -14.77 17.25
N PRO A 55 13.13 -14.50 18.29
CA PRO A 55 13.69 -15.52 19.16
C PRO A 55 12.63 -16.38 19.88
N PRO A 56 13.00 -17.62 20.28
CA PRO A 56 12.07 -18.58 20.89
C PRO A 56 11.46 -18.05 22.19
N GLY A 57 10.15 -18.30 22.38
CA GLY A 57 9.44 -18.02 23.64
C GLY A 57 8.57 -16.75 23.68
N HIS A 58 8.45 -15.99 22.59
CA HIS A 58 7.48 -14.90 22.51
C HIS A 58 6.22 -15.31 21.73
N PRO A 59 5.02 -15.07 22.28
CA PRO A 59 3.77 -15.34 21.57
C PRO A 59 3.73 -14.53 20.27
N ARG A 60 3.36 -15.23 19.21
CA ARG A 60 3.63 -14.82 17.83
C ARG A 60 2.62 -13.83 17.26
N THR A 61 1.49 -13.58 17.94
CA THR A 61 0.29 -13.14 17.21
C THR A 61 -0.63 -12.10 17.82
N THR A 62 -0.57 -11.69 19.08
CA THR A 62 -1.69 -10.85 19.57
C THR A 62 -1.49 -9.38 19.24
N GLU A 63 -0.56 -8.68 19.89
CA GLU A 63 -0.62 -7.22 19.85
C GLU A 63 -0.19 -6.59 18.50
N ALA A 64 0.87 -7.11 17.87
CA ALA A 64 1.38 -6.54 16.61
C ALA A 64 0.50 -6.91 15.40
N GLY A 65 -0.04 -8.13 15.39
CA GLY A 65 -1.01 -8.58 14.39
C GLY A 65 -2.35 -7.87 14.52
N GLU A 66 -2.87 -7.69 15.73
CA GLU A 66 -4.11 -6.95 15.97
C GLU A 66 -3.99 -5.47 15.55
N ARG A 67 -2.88 -4.81 15.90
CA ARG A 67 -2.61 -3.43 15.47
C ARG A 67 -2.57 -3.32 13.94
N PHE A 68 -1.94 -4.27 13.26
CA PHE A 68 -1.91 -4.29 11.81
C PHE A 68 -3.28 -4.54 11.19
N SER A 69 -4.05 -5.49 11.73
CA SER A 69 -5.42 -5.76 11.26
C SER A 69 -6.33 -4.53 11.40
N THR A 70 -6.19 -3.78 12.49
CA THR A 70 -6.91 -2.52 12.73
C THR A 70 -6.50 -1.47 11.70
N LEU A 71 -5.19 -1.27 11.50
CA LEU A 71 -4.67 -0.34 10.50
C LEU A 71 -5.15 -0.67 9.08
N LEU A 72 -5.17 -1.96 8.73
CA LEU A 72 -5.64 -2.45 7.44
C LEU A 72 -7.14 -2.17 7.26
N HIS A 73 -7.94 -2.40 8.31
CA HIS A 73 -9.38 -2.14 8.27
C HIS A 73 -9.69 -0.64 8.15
N GLU A 74 -9.00 0.21 8.91
CA GLU A 74 -9.12 1.67 8.81
C GLU A 74 -8.73 2.17 7.42
N THR A 75 -7.62 1.65 6.87
CA THR A 75 -7.15 2.02 5.53
C THR A 75 -8.16 1.59 4.47
N ARG A 76 -8.75 0.39 4.59
CA ARG A 76 -9.82 -0.06 3.68
C ARG A 76 -11.03 0.87 3.77
N ALA A 77 -11.49 1.20 4.98
CA ALA A 77 -12.68 2.04 5.18
C ALA A 77 -12.51 3.45 4.56
N ILE A 78 -11.30 4.00 4.62
CA ILE A 78 -11.01 5.36 4.13
C ILE A 78 -10.76 5.38 2.62
N CYS A 79 -10.05 4.38 2.10
CA CYS A 79 -9.45 4.46 0.75
C CYS A 79 -10.06 3.51 -0.29
N SER A 80 -10.73 2.43 0.11
CA SER A 80 -11.28 1.47 -0.87
C SER A 80 -12.42 2.04 -1.73
N ALA A 81 -13.15 3.04 -1.22
CA ALA A 81 -14.22 3.71 -1.95
C ALA A 81 -13.73 4.78 -2.94
N GLN A 82 -12.48 5.25 -2.80
CA GLN A 82 -11.93 6.33 -3.63
C GLN A 82 -11.28 5.80 -4.92
N ASP A 83 -10.67 4.61 -4.88
CA ASP A 83 -10.05 4.01 -6.05
C ASP A 83 -10.12 2.48 -6.03
N SER A 84 -10.67 1.91 -7.11
CA SER A 84 -10.80 0.46 -7.32
C SER A 84 -9.44 -0.27 -7.37
N GLU A 85 -8.36 0.41 -7.79
CA GLU A 85 -7.02 -0.14 -7.79
C GLU A 85 -6.46 -0.23 -6.37
N ILE A 86 -6.69 0.81 -5.56
CA ILE A 86 -6.32 0.83 -4.14
C ILE A 86 -7.06 -0.27 -3.38
N GLY A 87 -8.36 -0.46 -3.65
CA GLY A 87 -9.13 -1.58 -3.12
C GLY A 87 -8.46 -2.94 -3.42
N ARG A 88 -8.09 -3.20 -4.68
CA ARG A 88 -7.38 -4.44 -5.07
C ARG A 88 -6.02 -4.61 -4.38
N LYS A 89 -5.25 -3.53 -4.20
CA LYS A 89 -3.97 -3.58 -3.47
C LYS A 89 -4.20 -3.97 -2.01
N ILE A 90 -5.19 -3.38 -1.35
CA ILE A 90 -5.56 -3.68 0.04
C ILE A 90 -6.05 -5.13 0.17
N ASP A 91 -6.88 -5.60 -0.76
CA ASP A 91 -7.36 -6.99 -0.78
C ASP A 91 -6.19 -7.98 -0.85
N ARG A 92 -5.21 -7.71 -1.72
CA ARG A 92 -4.01 -8.54 -1.84
C ARG A 92 -3.19 -8.57 -0.55
N ILE A 93 -3.05 -7.43 0.13
CA ILE A 93 -2.39 -7.33 1.43
C ILE A 93 -3.14 -8.16 2.49
N SER A 94 -4.49 -8.11 2.52
CA SER A 94 -5.26 -8.95 3.46
C SER A 94 -5.03 -10.44 3.25
N VAL A 95 -5.03 -10.92 2.01
CA VAL A 95 -4.79 -12.35 1.71
C VAL A 95 -3.42 -12.81 2.20
N ILE A 96 -2.38 -11.99 2.02
CA ILE A 96 -1.03 -12.31 2.48
C ILE A 96 -0.97 -12.35 4.01
N PHE A 97 -1.64 -11.40 4.67
CA PHE A 97 -1.69 -11.36 6.13
C PHE A 97 -2.45 -12.55 6.72
N ASP A 98 -3.56 -12.97 6.12
CA ASP A 98 -4.31 -14.15 6.55
C ASP A 98 -3.48 -15.44 6.43
N ALA A 99 -2.73 -15.58 5.32
CA ALA A 99 -1.82 -16.70 5.15
C ALA A 99 -0.68 -16.71 6.18
N TYR A 100 -0.19 -15.53 6.57
CA TYR A 100 0.77 -15.40 7.66
C TYR A 100 0.17 -15.83 9.01
N LEU A 101 -1.05 -15.38 9.33
CA LEU A 101 -1.73 -15.77 10.56
C LEU A 101 -1.97 -17.28 10.63
N ASP A 102 -2.39 -17.91 9.53
CA ASP A 102 -2.62 -19.34 9.47
C ASP A 102 -1.33 -20.13 9.70
N ARG A 103 -0.24 -19.74 9.05
CA ARG A 103 1.09 -20.34 9.29
C ARG A 103 1.52 -20.17 10.74
N SER A 104 1.33 -18.98 11.29
CA SER A 104 1.68 -18.65 12.66
C SER A 104 0.95 -19.55 13.68
N ARG A 105 -0.36 -19.77 13.47
CA ARG A 105 -1.17 -20.67 14.31
C ARG A 105 -0.71 -22.12 14.25
N ARG A 106 -0.39 -22.63 13.05
CA ARG A 106 0.09 -24.01 12.88
C ARG A 106 1.41 -24.23 13.61
N GLU A 107 2.35 -23.29 13.48
CA GLU A 107 3.64 -23.41 14.18
C GLU A 107 3.49 -23.30 15.71
N ASP A 108 2.51 -22.54 16.22
CA ASP A 108 2.20 -22.52 17.64
C ASP A 108 1.55 -23.83 18.11
N GLN A 109 0.70 -24.46 17.29
CA GLN A 109 0.13 -25.79 17.56
C GLN A 109 1.22 -26.87 17.60
N ASP A 110 2.10 -26.93 16.59
CA ASP A 110 3.22 -27.88 16.54
C ASP A 110 4.12 -27.77 17.79
N ARG A 111 4.33 -26.54 18.30
CA ARG A 111 5.09 -26.30 19.53
C ARG A 111 4.37 -26.79 20.78
N GLN A 112 3.06 -26.65 20.85
CA GLN A 112 2.28 -27.18 21.96
C GLN A 112 2.33 -28.70 22.01
N GLU A 113 2.34 -29.36 20.85
CA GLU A 113 2.51 -30.82 20.76
C GLU A 113 3.90 -31.27 21.23
N LEU A 114 4.95 -30.52 20.92
CA LEU A 114 6.33 -30.82 21.36
C LEU A 114 6.59 -30.58 22.85
N LEU A 115 5.86 -29.65 23.49
CA LEU A 115 5.98 -29.34 24.92
C LEU A 115 4.97 -30.13 25.78
N GLY A 116 4.02 -30.83 25.15
CA GLY A 116 2.98 -31.63 25.80
C GLY A 116 3.32 -33.13 25.93
N LEU A 117 4.55 -33.53 25.57
CA LEU A 117 5.16 -34.85 25.80
C LEU A 117 6.21 -34.76 26.91
#